data_AF-A0A9E4CYJ2-F1
#
_entry.id   AF-A0A9E4CYJ2-F1
#
_cell.length_a   1.000
_cell.length_b   1.000
_cell.length_c   1.000
_cell.angle_alpha   90.00
_cell.angle_beta   90.00
_cell.angle_gamma   90.00
#
_symmetry.space_group_name_H-M   'P 1'
#
loop_
_entity.id
_entity.type
_entity.pdbx_description
1 polymer ?
#
loop_
_entity_poly.entity_id
_entity_poly.type
_entity_poly.pdbx_seq_one_letter_code
_entity_poly.pdbx_strand_id
1 'polypeptide(L)'
;MCGRGKLFTGVFKMIEDCPQCGLHYERLEGHWLGALAVNTMVTFFMLFVALGVTLIVFYPEFPIATMLLILLPIAILAPLVMFRPTRTFWMAMDAILRPPQPGEVHDEYLPENQLAEKSS
;
A
#
# COMPACT_ATOMS: atom_id res chain seq x y z
N MET A 1 -1.40 -13.34 -5.07
CA MET A 1 -2.11 -13.51 -3.79
C MET A 1 -3.27 -14.49 -3.97
N CYS A 2 -3.55 -15.36 -2.99
CA CYS A 2 -4.67 -16.31 -3.07
C CYS A 2 -6.03 -15.74 -2.64
N GLY A 3 -6.11 -14.49 -2.15
CA GLY A 3 -7.35 -13.84 -1.71
C GLY A 3 -8.01 -14.40 -0.43
N ARG A 4 -7.50 -15.51 0.10
CA ARG A 4 -8.06 -16.21 1.29
C ARG A 4 -7.23 -16.05 2.57
N GLY A 5 -5.93 -15.73 2.46
CA GLY A 5 -5.04 -15.56 3.61
C GLY A 5 -5.18 -14.20 4.28
N LYS A 6 -4.98 -14.14 5.60
CA LYS A 6 -4.84 -12.86 6.31
C LYS A 6 -3.58 -12.14 5.79
N LEU A 7 -3.68 -10.84 5.56
CA LEU A 7 -2.54 -10.00 5.14
C LEU A 7 -1.86 -9.31 6.32
N PHE A 8 -2.60 -9.03 7.40
CA PHE A 8 -2.09 -8.29 8.56
C PHE A 8 -2.38 -9.05 9.86
N THR A 9 -1.39 -9.12 10.76
CA THR A 9 -1.58 -9.60 12.14
C THR A 9 -1.94 -8.49 13.12
N GLY A 10 -1.68 -7.24 12.75
CA GLY A 10 -1.98 -6.06 13.55
C GLY A 10 -2.35 -4.84 12.71
N VAL A 11 -2.44 -3.66 13.35
CA VAL A 11 -2.75 -2.40 12.65
C VAL A 11 -1.62 -2.02 11.68
N PHE A 12 -0.37 -2.23 12.09
CA PHE A 12 0.82 -1.89 11.30
C PHE A 12 1.70 -3.09 10.94
N LYS A 13 1.39 -4.30 11.44
CA LYS A 13 2.21 -5.51 11.21
C LYS A 13 1.60 -6.38 10.12
N MET A 14 2.31 -6.50 9.00
CA MET A 14 2.02 -7.42 7.91
C MET A 14 2.63 -8.79 8.22
N ILE A 15 1.98 -9.87 7.78
CA ILE A 15 2.58 -11.22 7.86
C ILE A 15 3.70 -11.30 6.82
N GLU A 16 4.75 -12.07 7.10
CA GLU A 16 5.84 -12.31 6.15
C GLU A 16 5.41 -13.31 5.07
N ASP A 17 4.81 -14.44 5.47
CA ASP A 17 4.31 -15.47 4.55
C ASP A 17 2.80 -15.62 4.60
N CYS A 18 2.18 -15.84 3.44
CA CYS A 18 0.77 -16.15 3.39
C CYS A 18 0.49 -17.54 4.02
N PRO A 19 -0.35 -17.67 5.06
CA PRO A 19 -0.63 -18.96 5.71
C PRO A 19 -1.47 -19.94 4.87
N GLN A 20 -1.81 -19.57 3.63
CA GLN A 20 -2.60 -20.43 2.73
C GLN A 20 -1.79 -20.85 1.50
N CYS A 21 -1.22 -19.89 0.75
CA CYS A 21 -0.46 -20.22 -0.46
C CYS A 21 1.05 -20.25 -0.25
N GLY A 22 1.55 -19.93 0.95
CA GLY A 22 2.99 -19.88 1.26
C GLY A 22 3.74 -18.70 0.64
N LEU A 23 3.03 -17.76 0.01
CA LEU A 23 3.62 -16.62 -0.68
C LEU A 23 4.35 -15.71 0.31
N HIS A 24 5.67 -15.57 0.16
CA HIS A 24 6.44 -14.55 0.85
C HIS A 24 6.07 -13.17 0.31
N TYR A 25 5.63 -12.25 1.17
CA TYR A 25 5.15 -10.95 0.76
C TYR A 25 6.28 -9.94 0.50
N GLU A 26 7.44 -10.11 1.14
CA GLU A 26 8.63 -9.26 0.95
C GLU A 26 9.60 -9.92 -0.06
N ARG A 27 9.12 -10.18 -1.28
CA ARG A 27 9.87 -10.96 -2.31
C ARG A 27 11.18 -10.30 -2.77
N LEU A 28 11.27 -8.98 -2.60
CA LEU A 28 12.37 -8.15 -3.06
C LEU A 28 12.83 -7.24 -1.91
N GLU A 29 14.14 -7.08 -1.78
CA GLU A 29 14.70 -6.04 -0.91
C GLU A 29 14.18 -4.67 -1.38
N GLY A 30 13.53 -3.92 -0.49
CA GLY A 30 12.91 -2.63 -0.81
C GLY A 30 11.47 -2.70 -1.29
N HIS A 31 10.79 -3.85 -1.24
CA HIS A 31 9.37 -3.95 -1.57
C HIS A 31 8.50 -3.02 -0.69
N TRP A 32 8.87 -2.87 0.60
CA TRP A 32 8.29 -1.88 1.51
C TRP A 32 8.42 -0.42 1.03
N LEU A 33 9.46 -0.10 0.25
CA LEU A 33 9.72 1.25 -0.25
C LEU A 33 8.66 1.70 -1.27
N GLY A 34 8.12 0.77 -2.06
CA GLY A 34 7.05 1.07 -3.01
C GLY A 34 5.74 1.45 -2.32
N ALA A 35 5.36 0.71 -1.27
CA ALA A 35 4.22 1.07 -0.44
C ALA A 35 4.44 2.42 0.29
N LEU A 36 5.65 2.69 0.77
CA LEU A 36 5.98 3.99 1.36
C LEU A 36 5.85 5.13 0.33
N ALA A 37 6.32 4.92 -0.90
CA ALA A 37 6.24 5.91 -1.98
C ALA A 37 4.79 6.25 -2.34
N VAL A 38 3.94 5.23 -2.52
CA VAL A 38 2.51 5.44 -2.80
C VAL A 38 1.81 6.17 -1.64
N ASN A 39 2.15 5.85 -0.39
CA ASN A 39 1.53 6.48 0.78
C ASN A 39 1.90 7.96 0.84
N THR A 40 3.17 8.25 0.57
CA THR A 40 3.70 9.62 0.51
C THR A 40 3.04 10.42 -0.61
N MET A 41 2.89 9.84 -1.81
CA MET A 41 2.19 10.48 -2.92
C MET A 41 0.73 10.83 -2.57
N VAL A 42 -0.02 9.88 -1.99
CA VAL A 42 -1.41 10.11 -1.58
C VAL A 42 -1.50 11.18 -0.48
N THR A 43 -0.59 11.14 0.49
CA THR A 43 -0.54 12.13 1.59
C THR A 43 -0.24 13.52 1.06
N PHE A 44 0.73 13.68 0.15
CA PHE A 44 1.02 14.97 -0.47
C PHE A 44 -0.14 15.48 -1.33
N PHE A 45 -0.82 14.59 -2.04
CA PHE A 45 -2.02 14.97 -2.79
C PHE A 45 -3.12 15.50 -1.86
N MET A 46 -3.39 14.83 -0.73
CA MET A 46 -4.35 15.33 0.27
C MET A 46 -3.95 16.68 0.85
N LEU A 47 -2.67 16.86 1.19
CA LEU A 47 -2.17 18.13 1.71
C LEU A 47 -2.29 19.26 0.69
N PHE A 48 -2.01 18.98 -0.59
CA PHE A 48 -2.16 19.95 -1.67
C PHE A 48 -3.61 20.39 -1.83
N VAL A 49 -4.55 19.44 -1.83
CA VAL A 49 -6.00 19.72 -1.89
C VAL A 49 -6.45 20.50 -0.65
N ALA A 50 -6.06 20.07 0.55
CA ALA A 50 -6.42 20.74 1.79
C ALA A 50 -5.89 22.18 1.84
N LEU A 51 -4.64 22.40 1.43
CA LEU A 51 -4.05 23.72 1.33
C LEU A 51 -4.85 24.60 0.36
N GLY A 52 -5.14 24.11 -0.85
CA GLY A 52 -5.96 24.83 -1.82
C GLY A 52 -7.33 25.22 -1.28
N VAL A 53 -8.02 24.30 -0.61
CA VAL A 53 -9.32 24.56 0.03
C VAL A 53 -9.19 25.62 1.13
N THR A 54 -8.19 25.51 2.01
CA THR A 54 -8.00 26.51 3.08
C THR A 54 -7.70 27.90 2.53
N LEU A 55 -6.90 28.00 1.46
CA LEU A 55 -6.62 29.28 0.79
C LEU A 55 -7.88 29.92 0.20
N ILE A 56 -8.76 29.12 -0.40
CA ILE A 56 -10.03 29.63 -0.97
C ILE A 56 -10.97 30.09 0.16
N VAL A 57 -11.10 29.29 1.22
CA VAL A 57 -12.04 29.55 2.33
C VAL A 57 -11.64 30.78 3.16
N PHE A 58 -10.34 30.95 3.43
CA PHE A 58 -9.85 32.05 4.26
C PHE A 58 -9.49 33.31 3.45
N TYR A 59 -9.66 33.34 2.14
CA TYR A 59 -9.41 34.57 1.39
C TYR A 59 -10.36 35.70 1.83
N PRO A 60 -9.89 36.94 2.11
CA PRO A 60 -8.52 37.46 1.94
C PRO A 60 -7.64 37.44 3.20
N GLU A 61 -8.19 37.14 4.38
CA GLU A 61 -7.45 37.12 5.65
C GLU A 61 -6.99 35.70 5.96
N PHE A 62 -5.68 35.44 5.87
CA PHE A 62 -5.13 34.09 6.08
C PHE A 62 -4.67 33.86 7.54
N PRO A 63 -5.52 33.34 8.45
CA PRO A 63 -5.10 33.01 9.80
C PRO A 63 -4.19 31.77 9.78
N ILE A 64 -2.88 32.00 9.76
CA ILE A 64 -1.85 30.95 9.68
C ILE A 64 -2.05 29.91 10.79
N ALA A 65 -2.40 30.33 12.01
CA ALA A 65 -2.64 29.43 13.13
C ALA A 65 -3.77 28.42 12.84
N THR A 66 -4.88 28.89 12.26
CA THR A 66 -6.02 28.03 11.90
C THR A 66 -5.65 27.08 10.76
N MET A 67 -4.94 27.57 9.75
CA MET A 67 -4.47 26.72 8.64
C MET A 67 -3.53 25.62 9.14
N LEU A 68 -2.61 25.94 10.04
CA LEU A 68 -1.71 24.95 10.67
C LEU A 68 -2.49 23.92 11.50
N LEU A 69 -3.50 24.36 12.26
CA LEU A 69 -4.37 23.46 13.02
C LEU A 69 -5.15 22.48 12.14
N ILE A 70 -5.37 22.80 10.86
CA ILE A 70 -6.03 21.91 9.89
C ILE A 70 -5.01 21.03 9.17
N LEU A 71 -3.93 21.61 8.64
CA LEU A 71 -2.96 20.91 7.79
C LEU A 71 -2.07 19.95 8.58
N LEU A 72 -1.69 20.30 9.81
CA LEU A 72 -0.77 19.49 10.61
C LEU A 72 -1.37 18.13 11.04
N PRO A 73 -2.64 18.06 11.49
CA PRO A 73 -3.30 16.78 11.69
C PRO A 73 -3.40 15.95 10.41
N ILE A 74 -3.68 16.57 9.26
CA ILE A 74 -3.75 15.85 7.97
C ILE A 74 -2.37 15.25 7.64
N ALA A 75 -1.29 16.02 7.79
CA ALA A 75 0.07 15.56 7.51
C ALA A 75 0.48 14.34 8.35
N ILE A 76 -0.03 14.23 9.58
CA ILE A 76 0.31 13.14 10.51
C ILE A 76 -0.66 11.97 10.37
N LEU A 77 -1.97 12.23 10.34
CA LEU A 77 -3.00 11.21 10.36
C LEU A 77 -3.21 10.55 8.99
N ALA A 78 -3.09 11.30 7.90
CA ALA A 78 -3.25 10.75 6.56
C ALA A 78 -2.30 9.56 6.29
N PRO A 79 -0.97 9.66 6.49
CA PRO A 79 -0.09 8.52 6.21
C PRO A 79 -0.32 7.34 7.16
N LEU A 80 -0.79 7.59 8.39
CA LEU A 80 -1.11 6.53 9.35
C LEU A 80 -2.36 5.74 8.95
N VAL A 81 -3.41 6.45 8.52
CA VAL A 81 -4.66 5.83 8.05
C VAL A 81 -4.45 5.17 6.68
N MET A 82 -3.67 5.79 5.80
CA MET A 82 -3.42 5.31 4.45
C MET A 82 -2.40 4.17 4.38
N PHE A 83 -1.67 3.89 5.46
CA PHE A 83 -0.69 2.80 5.50
C PHE A 83 -1.25 1.44 5.03
N ARG A 84 -2.43 1.06 5.51
CA ARG A 84 -3.09 -0.21 5.16
C ARG A 84 -3.59 -0.29 3.72
N PRO A 85 -4.42 0.66 3.23
CA PRO A 85 -4.90 0.62 1.86
C PRO A 85 -3.75 0.73 0.87
N THR A 86 -2.75 1.57 1.15
CA THR A 86 -1.58 1.68 0.28
C THR A 86 -0.79 0.37 0.19
N ARG A 87 -0.50 -0.29 1.32
CA ARG A 87 0.19 -1.59 1.27
C ARG A 87 -0.64 -2.62 0.49
N THR A 88 -1.95 -2.67 0.72
CA THR A 88 -2.82 -3.61 0.00
C THR A 88 -2.82 -3.33 -1.50
N PHE A 89 -2.94 -2.06 -1.90
CA PHE A 89 -2.91 -1.62 -3.28
C PHE A 89 -1.57 -1.94 -3.96
N TRP A 90 -0.45 -1.60 -3.31
CA TRP A 90 0.89 -1.88 -3.82
C TRP A 90 1.09 -3.37 -4.06
N MET A 91 0.72 -4.20 -3.08
CA MET A 91 0.89 -5.65 -3.18
C MET A 91 -0.04 -6.29 -4.23
N ALA A 92 -1.23 -5.73 -4.45
CA ALA A 92 -2.12 -6.15 -5.53
C ALA A 92 -1.55 -5.79 -6.90
N MET A 93 -1.01 -4.58 -7.04
CA MET A 93 -0.35 -4.13 -8.26
C MET A 93 0.89 -4.96 -8.57
N ASP A 94 1.72 -5.25 -7.57
CA ASP A 94 2.89 -6.12 -7.74
C ASP A 94 2.52 -7.53 -8.15
N ALA A 95 1.49 -8.13 -7.54
CA ALA A 95 1.02 -9.46 -7.93
C ALA A 95 0.50 -9.55 -9.36
N ILE A 96 0.03 -8.44 -9.94
CA ILE A 96 -0.39 -8.36 -11.35
C ILE A 96 0.84 -8.19 -12.26
N LEU A 97 1.76 -7.31 -11.90
CA LEU A 97 2.97 -7.04 -12.68
C LEU A 97 3.96 -8.20 -12.67
N ARG A 98 4.00 -8.93 -11.55
CA ARG A 98 4.88 -10.06 -11.29
C ARG A 98 4.05 -11.21 -10.70
N PRO A 99 3.37 -11.97 -11.58
CA PRO A 99 2.66 -13.15 -11.12
C PRO A 99 3.63 -14.12 -10.41
N PRO A 100 3.14 -14.88 -9.42
CA PRO A 100 3.97 -15.81 -8.67
C PRO A 100 4.53 -16.92 -9.56
N GLN A 101 5.82 -17.17 -9.45
CA GLN A 101 6.54 -18.20 -10.20
C GLN A 101 6.50 -19.55 -9.45
N PRO A 102 6.75 -20.67 -10.18
CA PRO A 102 6.88 -21.98 -9.56
C PRO A 102 7.97 -22.00 -8.47
N GLY A 103 7.62 -22.50 -7.28
CA GLY A 103 8.52 -22.53 -6.12
C GLY A 103 8.36 -21.37 -5.14
N GLU A 104 7.65 -20.30 -5.51
CA GLU A 104 7.32 -19.19 -4.60
C GLU A 104 5.96 -19.35 -3.91
N VAL A 105 5.12 -20.28 -4.39
CA VAL A 105 3.81 -20.64 -3.85
C VAL A 105 3.58 -22.14 -4.02
N HIS A 106 2.65 -22.70 -3.25
CA HIS A 106 2.20 -24.07 -3.47
C HIS A 106 1.63 -24.25 -4.88
N ASP A 107 1.95 -25.39 -5.52
CA ASP A 107 1.61 -25.68 -6.91
C ASP A 107 0.11 -25.58 -7.22
N GLU A 108 -0.75 -25.85 -6.23
CA GLU A 108 -2.21 -25.70 -6.34
C GLU A 108 -2.67 -24.26 -6.65
N TYR A 109 -1.86 -23.26 -6.32
CA TYR A 109 -2.15 -21.84 -6.55
C TYR A 109 -1.41 -21.27 -7.77
N LEU A 110 -0.68 -22.09 -8.53
CA LEU A 110 -0.04 -21.67 -9.77
C LEU A 110 -1.04 -21.68 -10.94
N PRO A 111 -0.95 -20.72 -11.87
CA PRO A 111 -1.74 -20.75 -13.08
C PRO A 111 -1.29 -21.91 -13.99
N GLU A 112 -2.23 -22.49 -14.72
CA GLU A 112 -2.07 -23.75 -15.48
C GLU A 112 -0.95 -23.67 -16.54
N ASN A 113 -0.78 -22.50 -17.16
CA ASN A 113 0.30 -22.24 -18.11
C ASN A 113 1.71 -22.33 -17.49
N GLN A 114 1.86 -22.01 -16.20
CA GLN A 114 3.14 -22.08 -15.49
C GLN A 114 3.43 -23.49 -14.94
N LEU A 115 2.40 -24.27 -14.65
CA LEU A 115 2.52 -25.68 -14.27
C LEU A 115 3.03 -26.53 -15.44
N ALA A 116 2.54 -26.25 -16.65
CA ALA A 116 3.00 -26.91 -17.87
C ALA A 116 4.50 -26.66 -18.13
N GLU A 117 4.97 -25.41 -17.92
CA GLU A 117 6.36 -25.01 -18.12
C GLU A 117 7.32 -25.68 -17.11
N LYS A 118 6.90 -25.86 -15.84
CA LYS A 118 7.68 -26.58 -14.81
C LYS A 118 7.89 -28.07 -15.13
N SER A 119 7.00 -28.67 -15.93
CA SER A 119 7.00 -30.11 -16.25
C SER A 119 7.76 -30.49 -17.53
N SER A 120 8.21 -29.49 -18.30
CA SER A 120 9.03 -29.66 -19.50
C SER A 120 10.52 -29.53 -19.19
#